data_AF-A0AAN7ST68-F1
#
_entry.id   AF-A0AAN7ST68-F1
#
_cell.length_a   1.000
_cell.length_b   1.000
_cell.length_c   1.000
_cell.angle_alpha   90.00
_cell.angle_beta   90.00
_cell.angle_gamma   90.00
#
_symmetry.space_group_name_H-M   'P 1'
#
loop_
_entity.id
_entity.type
_entity.pdbx_description
1 polymer ?
#
loop_
_entity_poly.entity_id
_entity_poly.type
_entity_poly.pdbx_seq_one_letter_code
_entity_poly.pdbx_strand_id
1 'polypeptide(L)'
;MAHTSGPAQQLGLDVDPADVRLVSGPADPYAWRYGLEQEHLFRRQFSKHNVSAYRQICQHLGHAIQAVLHDGQPVRSSTPRDVDSGERSRLPPSRSARSPPSHGCGDGEPGHTTRELSTEHRSALQELETENQSLLARLAVAVSVVEERATEIQRLHVSNDAREQHLRELQATIQQRDVEALRCTQLVAEYGGQGASHDGASPRLGARTANTPGGGGHSATAPDLGQQGIVSSQNNTAVIRSDMVPQ
;
A
#
# COMPACT_ATOMS: atom_id res chain seq x y z
N MET A 1 -11.63 12.47 5.62
CA MET A 1 -10.77 13.46 4.93
C MET A 1 -10.92 13.22 3.44
N ALA A 2 -11.41 14.21 2.69
CA ALA A 2 -11.70 14.09 1.26
C ALA A 2 -10.41 14.14 0.44
N HIS A 3 -10.13 13.11 -0.35
CA HIS A 3 -9.13 13.19 -1.42
C HIS A 3 -9.77 13.92 -2.60
N THR A 4 -9.77 15.24 -2.55
CA THR A 4 -10.04 16.06 -3.72
C THR A 4 -8.88 15.87 -4.69
N SER A 5 -9.17 15.25 -5.84
CA SER A 5 -8.34 15.34 -7.02
C SER A 5 -8.20 16.82 -7.37
N GLY A 6 -7.07 17.42 -7.02
CA GLY A 6 -6.76 18.79 -7.40
C GLY A 6 -6.70 18.91 -8.92
N PRO A 7 -7.08 20.06 -9.50
CA PRO A 7 -6.95 20.27 -10.94
C PRO A 7 -5.50 20.01 -11.34
N ALA A 8 -5.30 19.15 -12.35
CA ALA A 8 -3.99 18.83 -12.88
C ALA A 8 -3.24 20.14 -13.15
N GLN A 9 -2.21 20.41 -12.35
CA GLN A 9 -1.37 21.59 -12.50
C GLN A 9 -0.66 21.45 -13.85
N GLN A 10 -1.17 22.15 -14.86
CA GLN A 10 -0.53 22.16 -16.18
C GLN A 10 0.87 22.75 -16.01
N LEU A 11 1.87 22.05 -16.54
CA LEU A 11 3.28 22.44 -16.41
C LEU A 11 3.60 23.76 -17.14
N GLY A 12 2.65 24.33 -17.89
CA GLY A 12 2.85 25.53 -18.70
C GLY A 12 3.82 25.32 -19.86
N LEU A 13 4.05 24.06 -20.25
CA LEU A 13 4.91 23.69 -21.36
C LEU A 13 4.11 23.64 -22.65
N ASP A 14 4.57 24.37 -23.66
CA ASP A 14 4.11 24.25 -25.03
C ASP A 14 5.13 23.39 -25.79
N VAL A 15 4.79 22.12 -26.01
CA VAL A 15 5.64 21.15 -26.71
C VAL A 15 4.84 20.64 -27.91
N ASP A 16 5.44 20.69 -29.10
CA ASP A 16 4.83 20.10 -30.29
C ASP A 16 4.61 18.60 -30.05
N PRO A 17 3.42 18.03 -30.35
CA PRO A 17 3.18 16.60 -30.26
C PRO A 17 4.25 15.74 -30.95
N ALA A 18 4.88 16.23 -32.03
CA ALA A 18 5.96 15.54 -32.74
C ALA A 18 7.27 15.46 -31.92
N ASP A 19 7.48 16.39 -30.99
CA ASP A 19 8.66 16.48 -30.14
C ASP A 19 8.47 15.75 -28.79
N VAL A 20 7.28 15.19 -28.54
CA VAL A 20 7.01 14.38 -27.35
C VAL A 20 7.68 13.01 -27.47
N ARG A 21 8.73 12.81 -26.68
CA ARG A 21 9.47 11.56 -26.53
C ARG A 21 9.07 10.83 -25.25
N LEU A 22 9.03 9.49 -25.33
CA LEU A 22 8.77 8.63 -24.18
C LEU A 22 10.03 8.47 -23.32
N VAL A 23 11.18 8.29 -23.97
CA VAL A 23 12.47 8.40 -23.28
C VAL A 23 12.96 9.81 -23.50
N SER A 24 12.77 10.69 -22.51
CA SER A 24 13.24 12.07 -22.56
C SER A 24 14.74 12.14 -22.28
N GLY A 25 15.42 13.06 -22.95
CA GLY A 25 16.82 13.39 -22.74
C GLY A 25 17.00 14.73 -22.01
N PRO A 26 18.25 15.10 -21.70
CA PRO A 26 18.55 16.35 -21.00
C PRO A 26 18.27 17.63 -21.81
N ALA A 27 17.99 17.48 -23.11
CA ALA A 27 17.61 18.58 -23.99
C ALA A 27 16.09 18.82 -24.03
N ASP A 28 15.30 17.89 -23.49
CA ASP A 28 13.84 18.00 -23.49
C ASP A 28 13.38 18.87 -22.31
N PRO A 29 12.36 19.72 -22.49
CA PRO A 29 11.92 20.66 -21.44
C PRO A 29 11.16 19.95 -20.30
N TYR A 30 10.94 18.64 -20.42
CA TYR A 30 10.22 17.83 -19.45
C TYR A 30 10.91 16.48 -19.23
N ALA A 31 10.66 15.91 -18.06
CA ALA A 31 10.98 14.54 -17.70
C ALA A 31 9.70 13.78 -17.35
N TRP A 32 9.74 12.45 -17.41
CA TRP A 32 8.65 11.63 -16.93
C TRP A 32 8.89 11.22 -15.49
N ARG A 33 7.90 11.49 -14.64
CA ARG A 33 7.78 10.93 -13.31
C ARG A 33 6.83 9.74 -13.37
N TYR A 34 7.31 8.57 -12.99
CA TYR A 34 6.55 7.33 -13.01
C TYR A 34 6.89 6.42 -11.83
N GLY A 35 5.97 5.52 -11.47
CA GLY A 35 6.19 4.50 -10.45
C GLY A 35 7.12 3.37 -10.93
N LEU A 36 7.67 2.60 -9.98
CA LEU A 36 8.58 1.48 -10.26
C LEU A 36 7.96 0.44 -11.20
N GLU A 37 6.66 0.20 -11.09
CA GLU A 37 5.94 -0.76 -11.95
C GLU A 37 5.93 -0.35 -13.42
N GLN A 38 5.95 0.96 -13.70
CA GLN A 38 5.88 1.51 -15.06
C GLN A 38 7.26 1.80 -15.65
N GLU A 39 8.36 1.61 -14.91
CA GLU A 39 9.73 1.93 -15.36
C GLU A 39 10.08 1.25 -16.69
N HIS A 40 9.63 0.01 -16.88
CA HIS A 40 9.88 -0.76 -18.10
C HIS A 40 9.31 -0.12 -19.37
N LEU A 41 8.26 0.72 -19.25
CA LEU A 41 7.66 1.46 -20.35
C LEU A 41 8.55 2.61 -20.83
N PHE A 42 9.40 3.16 -19.95
CA PHE A 42 10.27 4.30 -20.23
C PHE A 42 11.70 3.91 -20.63
N ARG A 43 11.98 2.62 -20.81
CA ARG A 43 13.31 2.14 -21.25
C ARG A 43 13.52 2.23 -22.77
N ARG A 44 12.45 2.38 -23.54
CA ARG A 44 12.47 2.36 -25.02
C ARG A 44 11.47 3.35 -25.59
N GLN A 45 11.71 3.84 -26.81
CA GLN A 45 10.80 4.75 -27.50
C GLN A 45 9.54 4.02 -28.01
N PHE A 46 8.45 4.77 -28.25
CA PHE A 46 7.16 4.25 -28.72
C PHE A 46 7.26 3.31 -29.93
N SER A 47 8.16 3.59 -30.88
CA SER A 47 8.36 2.77 -32.09
C SER A 47 8.85 1.34 -31.81
N LYS A 48 9.38 1.08 -30.60
CA LYS A 48 9.89 -0.24 -30.17
C LYS A 48 8.98 -0.94 -29.18
N HIS A 49 7.82 -0.36 -28.88
CA HIS A 49 6.84 -0.93 -27.96
C HIS A 49 5.74 -1.67 -28.71
N ASN A 50 5.09 -2.61 -28.02
CA ASN A 50 3.92 -3.30 -28.54
C ASN A 50 2.64 -2.51 -28.22
N VAL A 51 1.52 -2.90 -28.85
CA VAL A 51 0.21 -2.26 -28.64
C VAL A 51 -0.26 -2.34 -27.17
N SER A 52 0.17 -3.37 -26.43
CA SER A 52 -0.16 -3.52 -25.01
C SER A 52 0.50 -2.44 -24.15
N ALA A 53 1.77 -2.13 -24.40
CA ALA A 53 2.51 -1.07 -23.71
C ALA A 53 1.88 0.31 -23.99
N TYR A 54 1.44 0.58 -25.22
CA TYR A 54 0.70 1.81 -25.53
C TYR A 54 -0.57 1.95 -24.67
N ARG A 55 -1.35 0.87 -24.55
CA ARG A 55 -2.57 0.87 -23.71
C ARG A 55 -2.26 1.17 -22.25
N GLN A 56 -1.20 0.57 -21.70
CA GLN A 56 -0.77 0.81 -20.33
C GLN A 56 -0.35 2.27 -20.11
N ILE A 57 0.40 2.85 -21.05
CA ILE A 57 0.79 4.26 -20.98
C ILE A 57 -0.46 5.14 -20.97
N CYS A 58 -1.40 4.95 -21.90
CA CYS A 58 -2.65 5.71 -21.95
C CYS A 58 -3.49 5.57 -20.67
N GLN A 59 -3.52 4.38 -20.07
CA GLN A 59 -4.29 4.12 -18.86
C GLN A 59 -3.69 4.81 -17.62
N HIS A 60 -2.36 4.94 -17.57
CA HIS A 60 -1.65 5.47 -16.40
C HIS A 60 -1.23 6.94 -16.54
N LEU A 61 -1.31 7.51 -17.75
CA LEU A 61 -1.06 8.93 -18.02
C LEU A 61 -1.99 9.82 -17.20
N GLY A 62 -1.41 10.84 -16.53
CA GLY A 62 -2.12 11.77 -15.66
C GLY A 62 -2.32 11.27 -14.22
N HIS A 63 -2.09 9.97 -13.96
CA HIS A 63 -2.20 9.38 -12.63
C HIS A 63 -0.85 8.92 -12.10
N ALA A 64 -0.36 7.79 -12.61
CA ALA A 64 0.91 7.19 -12.20
C ALA A 64 2.07 7.64 -13.10
N ILE A 65 1.78 8.14 -14.29
CA ILE A 65 2.74 8.69 -15.24
C ILE A 65 2.43 10.17 -15.42
N GLN A 66 3.38 11.03 -15.08
CA GLN A 66 3.22 12.48 -15.17
C GLN A 66 4.45 13.08 -15.82
N ALA A 67 4.24 13.98 -16.77
CA ALA A 67 5.31 14.87 -17.18
C ALA A 67 5.61 15.84 -16.04
N VAL A 68 6.87 16.16 -15.82
CA VAL A 68 7.35 17.15 -14.86
C VAL A 68 8.38 18.03 -15.55
N LEU A 69 8.56 19.27 -15.08
CA LEU A 69 9.62 20.14 -15.58
C LEU A 69 10.98 19.48 -15.30
N HIS A 70 11.89 19.55 -16.26
CA HIS A 70 13.28 19.22 -16.01
C HIS A 70 13.86 20.30 -15.09
N ASP A 71 14.48 19.93 -13.95
CA ASP A 71 15.05 20.89 -13.02
C ASP A 71 16.02 21.84 -13.74
N GLY A 72 15.66 23.13 -13.84
CA GLY A 72 16.52 24.18 -14.39
C GLY A 72 16.05 24.89 -15.65
N GLN A 73 14.84 24.63 -16.19
CA GLN A 73 14.30 25.45 -17.29
C GLN A 73 13.32 26.53 -16.80
N PRO A 74 13.56 27.83 -17.10
CA PRO A 74 12.61 28.87 -16.78
C PRO A 74 11.35 28.70 -17.64
N VAL A 75 10.21 28.54 -16.98
CA VAL A 75 8.87 28.56 -17.57
C VAL A 75 8.74 29.85 -18.39
N ARG A 76 8.78 29.73 -19.71
CA ARG A 76 8.48 30.85 -20.61
C ARG A 76 6.96 30.98 -20.66
N SER A 77 6.42 31.77 -19.75
CA SER A 77 5.04 32.22 -19.79
C SER A 77 4.82 33.07 -21.04
N SER A 78 4.49 32.43 -22.15
CA SER A 78 4.01 33.11 -23.34
C SER A 78 2.59 33.60 -23.05
N THR A 79 2.46 34.90 -22.83
CA THR A 79 1.18 35.62 -22.73
C THR A 79 0.31 35.39 -23.98
N PRO A 80 -1.03 35.41 -23.84
CA PRO A 80 -1.94 35.28 -24.99
C PRO A 80 -1.63 36.38 -26.00
N ARG A 81 -1.42 35.99 -27.26
CA ARG A 81 -1.28 36.93 -28.36
C ARG A 81 -2.58 37.71 -28.50
N ASP A 82 -2.53 39.00 -28.18
CA ASP A 82 -3.40 40.01 -28.78
C ASP A 82 -3.26 39.92 -30.30
N VAL A 83 -4.30 39.43 -30.96
CA VAL A 83 -4.43 39.53 -32.42
C VAL A 83 -5.08 40.87 -32.69
N ASP A 84 -4.23 41.90 -32.79
CA ASP A 84 -4.51 43.07 -33.59
C ASP A 84 -4.47 42.67 -35.07
N SER A 85 -5.61 42.78 -35.75
CA SER A 85 -5.69 42.87 -37.21
C SER A 85 -7.04 43.48 -37.58
N GLY A 86 -7.00 44.79 -37.81
CA GLY A 86 -8.11 45.55 -38.34
C GLY A 86 -8.58 45.12 -39.72
N GLU A 87 -9.86 45.42 -39.93
CA GLU A 87 -10.51 45.80 -41.19
C GLU A 87 -10.30 44.95 -42.45
N ARG A 88 -11.38 44.24 -42.84
CA ARG A 88 -12.02 44.60 -44.11
C ARG A 88 -13.51 44.26 -44.15
N SER A 89 -14.31 45.33 -44.18
CA SER A 89 -15.67 45.38 -44.70
C SER A 89 -15.93 44.44 -45.88
N ARG A 90 -17.02 43.67 -45.79
CA ARG A 90 -17.99 43.49 -46.88
C ARG A 90 -19.23 42.73 -46.37
N LEU A 91 -20.28 43.50 -46.07
CA LEU A 91 -21.66 43.03 -46.07
C LEU A 91 -22.03 42.51 -47.48
N PRO A 92 -22.84 41.45 -47.59
CA PRO A 92 -23.76 41.30 -48.72
C PRO A 92 -25.17 41.78 -48.33
N PRO A 93 -25.92 42.38 -49.27
CA PRO A 93 -27.20 43.03 -49.00
C PRO A 93 -28.35 42.02 -48.93
N SER A 94 -29.36 42.38 -48.13
CA SER A 94 -30.68 41.79 -48.12
C SER A 94 -31.27 41.68 -49.54
N ARG A 95 -31.74 40.49 -49.91
CA ARG A 95 -32.77 40.32 -50.93
C ARG A 95 -33.90 39.46 -50.39
N SER A 96 -35.06 40.10 -50.40
CA SER A 96 -36.36 39.56 -50.05
C SER A 96 -36.84 38.51 -51.07
N ALA A 97 -37.78 37.68 -50.59
CA ALA A 97 -38.78 36.93 -51.34
C ALA A 97 -38.34 35.69 -52.15
N ARG A 98 -38.64 34.51 -51.59
CA ARG A 98 -39.60 33.54 -52.19
C ARG A 98 -39.86 32.38 -51.22
N SER A 99 -41.10 32.28 -50.75
CA SER A 99 -41.65 31.03 -50.22
C SER A 99 -41.71 29.97 -51.33
N PRO A 100 -41.45 28.69 -51.06
CA PRO A 100 -41.97 27.59 -51.87
C PRO A 100 -43.33 27.11 -51.31
N PRO A 101 -44.20 26.59 -52.19
CA PRO A 101 -45.56 26.22 -51.84
C PRO A 101 -45.63 24.86 -51.12
N SER A 102 -46.50 24.83 -50.12
CA SER A 102 -47.15 23.63 -49.60
C SER A 102 -47.75 22.82 -50.73
N HIS A 103 -47.27 21.59 -50.95
CA HIS A 103 -47.98 20.52 -51.63
C HIS A 103 -47.57 19.17 -51.05
N GLY A 104 -48.56 18.39 -50.63
CA GLY A 104 -48.53 16.93 -50.72
C GLY A 104 -48.33 16.19 -49.41
N CYS A 105 -49.46 15.66 -48.91
CA CYS A 105 -49.54 14.53 -47.99
C CYS A 105 -48.52 13.42 -48.30
N GLY A 106 -47.83 13.00 -47.25
CA GLY A 106 -47.24 11.68 -47.12
C GLY A 106 -47.53 11.19 -45.70
N ASP A 107 -48.71 10.61 -45.51
CA ASP A 107 -49.01 9.75 -44.37
C ASP A 107 -47.99 8.59 -44.37
N GLY A 108 -47.31 8.41 -43.23
CA GLY A 108 -46.32 7.35 -43.04
C GLY A 108 -45.44 7.59 -41.82
N GLU A 109 -46.01 7.35 -40.63
CA GLU A 109 -45.37 6.75 -39.43
C GLU A 109 -43.82 6.70 -39.39
N PRO A 110 -43.21 7.18 -38.29
CA PRO A 110 -42.97 6.23 -37.20
C PRO A 110 -43.14 6.88 -35.80
N GLY A 111 -44.36 6.87 -35.25
CA GLY A 111 -44.63 7.30 -33.87
C GLY A 111 -44.15 6.30 -32.80
N HIS A 112 -43.67 5.13 -33.21
CA HIS A 112 -43.27 4.05 -32.30
C HIS A 112 -41.80 4.10 -31.85
N THR A 113 -40.86 4.55 -32.70
CA THR A 113 -39.42 4.43 -32.39
C THR A 113 -38.94 5.38 -31.28
N THR A 114 -39.44 6.61 -31.25
CA THR A 114 -38.98 7.62 -30.26
C THR A 114 -39.47 7.31 -28.84
N ARG A 115 -40.66 6.72 -28.73
CA ARG A 115 -41.25 6.31 -27.44
C ARG A 115 -40.53 5.09 -26.88
N GLU A 116 -40.19 4.13 -27.73
CA GLU A 116 -39.50 2.89 -27.35
C GLU A 116 -38.05 3.18 -26.91
N LEU A 117 -37.30 3.98 -27.67
CA LEU A 117 -35.96 4.45 -27.29
C LEU A 117 -35.95 5.26 -25.97
N SER A 118 -36.99 6.07 -25.74
CA SER A 118 -37.12 6.82 -24.47
C SER A 118 -37.39 5.91 -23.27
N THR A 119 -38.10 4.80 -23.47
CA THR A 119 -38.33 3.80 -22.42
C THR A 119 -37.08 2.97 -22.15
N GLU A 120 -36.35 2.57 -23.19
CA GLU A 120 -35.07 1.85 -23.05
C GLU A 120 -34.03 2.70 -22.31
N HIS A 121 -33.90 3.98 -22.69
CA HIS A 121 -33.00 4.91 -22.01
C HIS A 121 -33.34 5.08 -20.53
N ARG A 122 -34.64 5.16 -20.19
CA ARG A 122 -35.10 5.22 -18.80
C ARG A 122 -34.77 3.96 -18.02
N SER A 123 -35.00 2.78 -18.61
CA SER A 123 -34.67 1.50 -17.99
C SER A 123 -33.16 1.37 -17.73
N ALA A 124 -32.33 1.77 -18.69
CA ALA A 124 -30.88 1.76 -18.54
C ALA A 124 -30.40 2.71 -17.41
N LEU A 125 -31.01 3.89 -17.28
CA LEU A 125 -30.72 4.80 -16.16
C LEU A 125 -31.10 4.17 -14.81
N GLN A 126 -32.26 3.53 -14.74
CA GLN A 126 -32.71 2.87 -13.50
C GLN A 126 -31.78 1.71 -13.11
N GLU A 127 -31.32 0.91 -14.08
CA GLU A 127 -30.36 -0.16 -13.83
C GLU A 127 -29.04 0.39 -13.28
N LEU A 128 -28.49 1.43 -13.93
CA LEU A 128 -27.28 2.12 -13.45
C LEU A 128 -27.46 2.70 -12.05
N GLU A 129 -28.62 3.27 -11.73
CA GLU A 129 -28.91 3.77 -10.38
C GLU A 129 -28.90 2.63 -9.35
N THR A 130 -29.49 1.48 -9.68
CA THR A 130 -29.49 0.32 -8.77
C THR A 130 -28.09 -0.27 -8.60
N GLU A 131 -27.29 -0.32 -9.65
CA GLU A 131 -25.90 -0.75 -9.57
C GLU A 131 -25.08 0.21 -8.72
N ASN A 132 -25.25 1.53 -8.92
CA ASN A 132 -24.57 2.54 -8.12
C ASN A 132 -24.93 2.41 -6.63
N GLN A 133 -26.22 2.22 -6.31
CA GLN A 133 -26.66 1.97 -4.93
C GLN A 133 -26.03 0.70 -4.34
N SER A 134 -25.96 -0.38 -5.12
CA SER A 134 -25.31 -1.63 -4.73
C SER A 134 -23.81 -1.44 -4.47
N LEU A 135 -23.12 -0.71 -5.35
CA LEU A 135 -21.72 -0.37 -5.20
C LEU A 135 -21.47 0.50 -3.96
N LEU A 136 -22.32 1.51 -3.71
CA LEU A 136 -22.23 2.34 -2.51
C LEU A 136 -22.41 1.52 -1.23
N ALA A 137 -23.36 0.57 -1.21
CA ALA A 137 -23.54 -0.33 -0.08
C ALA A 137 -22.32 -1.22 0.16
N ARG A 138 -21.73 -1.77 -0.90
CA ARG A 138 -20.49 -2.57 -0.82
C ARG A 138 -19.30 -1.75 -0.33
N LEU A 139 -19.16 -0.51 -0.80
CA LEU A 139 -18.12 0.41 -0.34
C LEU A 139 -18.29 0.74 1.14
N ALA A 140 -19.51 0.99 1.61
CA ALA A 140 -19.77 1.25 3.02
C ALA A 140 -19.34 0.07 3.91
N VAL A 141 -19.66 -1.16 3.51
CA VAL A 141 -19.20 -2.37 4.22
C VAL A 141 -17.68 -2.49 4.20
N ALA A 142 -17.04 -2.28 3.04
CA ALA A 142 -15.60 -2.35 2.91
C ALA A 142 -14.88 -1.31 3.80
N VAL A 143 -15.39 -0.08 3.87
CA VAL A 143 -14.87 0.97 4.75
C VAL A 143 -14.99 0.55 6.22
N SER A 144 -16.13 0.03 6.65
CA SER A 144 -16.33 -0.46 8.03
C SER A 144 -15.33 -1.55 8.40
N VAL A 145 -15.04 -2.49 7.49
CA VAL A 145 -14.05 -3.56 7.73
C VAL A 145 -12.63 -3.00 7.84
N VAL A 146 -12.29 -2.00 7.04
CA VAL A 146 -10.97 -1.35 7.10
C VAL A 146 -10.81 -0.59 8.42
N GLU A 147 -11.85 0.12 8.87
CA GLU A 147 -11.85 0.84 10.15
C GLU A 147 -11.69 -0.13 11.33
N GLU A 148 -12.45 -1.23 11.35
CA GLU A 148 -12.32 -2.27 12.37
C GLU A 148 -10.88 -2.83 12.40
N ARG A 149 -10.32 -3.19 11.24
CA ARG A 149 -8.94 -3.68 11.16
C ARG A 149 -7.91 -2.65 11.62
N ALA A 150 -8.13 -1.36 11.34
CA ALA A 150 -7.24 -0.30 11.81
C ALA A 150 -7.23 -0.22 13.35
N THR A 151 -8.40 -0.34 13.98
CA THR A 151 -8.49 -0.36 15.45
C THR A 151 -7.80 -1.58 16.05
N GLU A 152 -7.91 -2.75 15.41
CA GLU A 152 -7.25 -3.98 15.86
C GLU A 152 -5.72 -3.90 15.73
N ILE A 153 -5.22 -3.35 14.61
CA ILE A 153 -3.78 -3.09 14.44
C ILE A 153 -3.27 -2.17 15.55
N GLN A 154 -4.01 -1.11 15.87
CA GLN A 154 -3.64 -0.18 16.95
C GLN A 154 -3.58 -0.90 18.30
N ARG A 155 -4.55 -1.77 18.60
CA ARG A 155 -4.57 -2.57 19.84
C ARG A 155 -3.38 -3.51 19.93
N LEU A 156 -3.06 -4.19 18.83
CA LEU A 156 -1.90 -5.07 18.75
C LEU A 156 -0.58 -4.31 18.90
N HIS A 157 -0.49 -3.09 18.36
CA HIS A 157 0.69 -2.24 18.52
C HIS A 157 0.96 -1.91 19.99
N VAL A 158 -0.06 -1.45 20.73
CA VAL A 158 0.05 -1.14 22.16
C VAL A 158 0.44 -2.38 22.98
N SER A 159 -0.14 -3.55 22.66
CA SER A 159 0.22 -4.82 23.30
C SER A 159 1.68 -5.21 23.04
N ASN A 160 2.15 -5.00 21.80
CA ASN A 160 3.51 -5.30 21.43
C ASN A 160 4.52 -4.37 22.13
N ASP A 161 4.21 -3.07 22.21
CA ASP A 161 5.04 -2.11 22.94
C ASP A 161 5.17 -2.47 24.43
N ALA A 162 4.07 -2.89 25.07
CA ALA A 162 4.09 -3.36 26.45
C ALA A 162 4.99 -4.60 26.62
N ARG A 163 4.92 -5.54 25.67
CA ARG A 163 5.79 -6.72 25.65
C ARG A 163 7.26 -6.34 25.46
N GLU A 164 7.57 -5.39 24.59
CA GLU A 164 8.93 -4.90 24.39
C GLU A 164 9.48 -4.18 25.64
N GLN A 165 8.66 -3.38 26.32
CA GLN A 165 9.04 -2.75 27.58
C GLN A 165 9.37 -3.80 28.64
N HIS A 166 8.55 -4.84 28.77
CA HIS A 166 8.81 -5.93 29.71
C HIS A 166 10.12 -6.68 29.38
N LEU A 167 10.41 -6.92 28.11
CA LEU A 167 11.69 -7.53 27.70
C LEU A 167 12.89 -6.64 28.07
N ARG A 168 12.78 -5.32 27.92
CA ARG A 168 13.83 -4.39 28.34
C ARG A 168 14.05 -4.42 29.85
N GLU A 169 12.97 -4.49 30.63
CA GLU A 169 13.05 -4.58 32.10
C GLU A 169 13.71 -5.90 32.56
N LEU A 170 13.34 -7.03 31.95
CA LEU A 170 13.99 -8.31 32.21
C LEU A 170 15.47 -8.26 31.87
N GLN A 171 15.83 -7.68 30.73
CA GLN A 171 17.23 -7.52 30.33
C GLN A 171 18.02 -6.65 31.32
N ALA A 172 17.44 -5.56 31.80
CA ALA A 172 18.06 -4.73 32.84
C ALA A 172 18.26 -5.50 34.15
N THR A 173 17.29 -6.32 34.54
CA THR A 173 17.38 -7.18 35.74
C THR A 173 18.51 -8.20 35.61
N ILE A 174 18.66 -8.82 34.44
CA ILE A 174 19.75 -9.77 34.18
C ILE A 174 21.11 -9.07 34.29
N GLN A 175 21.27 -7.91 33.65
CA GLN A 175 22.51 -7.12 33.72
C GLN A 175 22.84 -6.71 35.15
N GLN A 176 21.85 -6.31 35.94
CA GLN A 176 22.07 -5.98 37.35
C GLN A 176 22.59 -7.20 38.13
N ARG A 177 21.99 -8.37 37.93
CA ARG A 177 22.44 -9.61 38.60
C ARG A 177 23.85 -10.02 38.19
N ASP A 178 24.22 -9.81 36.94
CA ASP A 178 25.58 -10.07 36.46
C ASP A 178 26.60 -9.16 37.14
N VAL A 179 26.27 -7.86 37.28
CA VAL A 179 27.12 -6.89 38.01
C VAL A 179 27.24 -7.27 39.49
N GLU A 180 26.15 -7.66 40.14
CA GLU A 180 26.16 -8.11 41.54
C GLU A 180 26.96 -9.41 41.71
N ALA A 181 26.82 -10.36 40.80
CA ALA A 181 27.60 -11.59 40.80
C ALA A 181 29.10 -11.31 40.69
N LEU A 182 29.51 -10.42 39.77
CA LEU A 182 30.90 -9.99 39.63
C LEU A 182 31.43 -9.33 40.91
N ARG A 183 30.62 -8.48 41.56
CA ARG A 183 30.98 -7.86 42.84
C ARG A 183 31.16 -8.89 43.95
N CYS A 184 30.28 -9.88 44.04
CA CYS A 184 30.41 -10.99 44.99
C CYS A 184 31.69 -11.80 44.75
N THR A 185 32.01 -12.10 43.48
CA THR A 185 33.25 -12.81 43.12
C THR A 185 34.51 -12.02 43.52
N GLN A 186 34.52 -10.70 43.31
CA GLN A 186 35.64 -9.84 43.73
C GLN A 186 35.84 -9.85 45.25
N LEU A 187 34.76 -9.70 46.03
CA LEU A 187 34.83 -9.75 47.49
C LEU A 187 35.36 -11.11 47.97
N VAL A 188 34.90 -12.22 47.39
CA VAL A 188 35.41 -13.56 47.75
C VAL A 188 36.92 -13.68 47.45
N ALA A 189 37.40 -13.12 46.33
CA ALA A 189 38.83 -13.12 46.01
C ALA A 189 39.67 -12.30 47.01
N GLU A 190 39.16 -11.14 47.44
CA GLU A 190 39.85 -10.25 48.39
C GLU A 190 39.95 -10.85 49.80
N TYR A 191 38.87 -11.48 50.30
CA TYR A 191 38.83 -12.03 51.66
C TYR A 191 39.24 -13.52 51.76
N GLY A 192 39.14 -14.29 50.68
CA GLY A 192 39.49 -15.71 50.64
C GLY A 192 40.99 -16.01 50.49
N GLY A 193 41.81 -15.03 50.07
CA GLY A 193 43.25 -15.19 49.85
C GLY A 193 44.11 -15.29 51.11
N GLN A 194 43.55 -15.02 52.30
CA GLN A 194 44.32 -14.95 53.57
C GLN A 194 44.27 -16.25 54.41
N GLY A 195 43.51 -17.27 54.00
CA GLY A 195 43.30 -18.49 54.80
C GLY A 195 44.06 -19.75 54.38
N ALA A 196 44.70 -19.79 53.21
CA ALA A 196 45.34 -21.00 52.69
C ALA A 196 46.82 -21.11 53.09
N SER A 197 47.09 -21.04 54.39
CA SER A 197 48.39 -21.44 54.96
C SER A 197 48.17 -22.03 56.34
N HIS A 198 47.41 -23.12 56.43
CA HIS A 198 47.54 -24.04 57.56
C HIS A 198 47.34 -25.49 57.11
N ASP A 199 48.47 -26.21 57.20
CA ASP A 199 48.69 -27.64 57.32
C ASP A 199 47.98 -28.64 56.41
N GLY A 200 48.84 -29.42 55.75
CA GLY A 200 48.49 -30.64 55.06
C GLY A 200 47.93 -31.69 56.01
N ALA A 201 46.78 -32.23 55.64
CA ALA A 201 46.39 -33.58 56.00
C ALA A 201 45.54 -34.14 54.86
N SER A 202 46.13 -35.05 54.08
CA SER A 202 45.37 -35.96 53.24
C SER A 202 44.45 -36.82 54.12
N PRO A 203 43.30 -37.24 53.57
CA PRO A 203 43.13 -38.68 53.51
C PRO A 203 42.62 -39.16 52.14
N ARG A 204 43.28 -40.22 51.67
CA ARG A 204 42.77 -41.18 50.71
C ARG A 204 41.52 -41.86 51.26
N LEU A 205 40.56 -42.17 50.40
CA LEU A 205 40.01 -43.52 50.12
C LEU A 205 38.54 -43.45 49.67
N GLY A 206 38.20 -44.30 48.69
CA GLY A 206 36.87 -44.91 48.64
C GLY A 206 36.07 -44.68 47.37
N ALA A 207 36.55 -45.19 46.23
CA ALA A 207 35.63 -45.60 45.17
C ALA A 207 34.71 -46.71 45.71
N ARG A 208 33.39 -46.53 45.63
CA ARG A 208 32.44 -47.61 45.84
C ARG A 208 31.18 -47.42 44.99
N THR A 209 30.99 -48.40 44.12
CA THR A 209 29.86 -48.62 43.23
C THR A 209 28.62 -49.12 43.98
N ALA A 210 27.47 -48.89 43.33
CA ALA A 210 26.29 -49.77 43.23
C ALA A 210 25.08 -49.54 44.16
N ASN A 211 23.93 -49.73 43.49
CA ASN A 211 22.63 -50.23 43.93
C ASN A 211 21.53 -49.26 44.39
N THR A 212 20.58 -49.07 43.47
CA THR A 212 19.12 -49.10 43.70
C THR A 212 18.70 -50.37 44.47
N PRO A 213 17.72 -50.29 45.39
CA PRO A 213 16.32 -50.65 45.07
C PRO A 213 15.33 -49.62 45.71
N GLY A 214 14.14 -49.32 45.19
CA GLY A 214 13.01 -50.22 44.94
C GLY A 214 12.09 -50.27 46.19
N GLY A 215 10.89 -49.66 46.12
CA GLY A 215 9.74 -50.08 46.94
C GLY A 215 8.88 -49.00 47.62
N GLY A 216 7.58 -48.98 47.25
CA GLY A 216 6.40 -48.67 48.09
C GLY A 216 6.23 -47.23 48.59
N GLY A 217 5.18 -46.47 48.28
CA GLY A 217 3.78 -46.84 48.10
C GLY A 217 2.99 -46.39 49.32
N HIS A 218 2.45 -45.16 49.32
CA HIS A 218 1.35 -44.77 50.20
C HIS A 218 0.43 -43.76 49.51
N SER A 219 -0.84 -44.14 49.43
CA SER A 219 -2.00 -43.32 49.06
C SER A 219 -2.12 -42.05 49.89
N ALA A 220 -2.49 -40.94 49.24
CA ALA A 220 -3.27 -39.89 49.86
C ALA A 220 -4.16 -39.23 48.79
N THR A 221 -5.41 -39.69 48.80
CA THR A 221 -6.69 -39.02 48.54
C THR A 221 -6.67 -37.56 48.06
N ALA A 222 -7.36 -37.31 46.94
CA ALA A 222 -7.72 -36.01 46.38
C ALA A 222 -8.72 -35.23 47.28
N PRO A 223 -8.90 -33.92 47.02
CA PRO A 223 -10.05 -33.49 46.21
C PRO A 223 -9.59 -32.56 45.07
N ASP A 224 -10.04 -32.80 43.84
CA ASP A 224 -11.23 -32.15 43.23
C ASP A 224 -11.14 -30.63 43.26
N LEU A 225 -10.82 -30.02 42.12
CA LEU A 225 -11.35 -28.73 41.64
C LEU A 225 -10.90 -28.49 40.18
N GLY A 226 -11.87 -28.49 39.25
CA GLY A 226 -11.88 -27.57 38.10
C GLY A 226 -11.17 -28.00 36.81
N GLN A 227 -11.81 -28.86 36.01
CA GLN A 227 -11.57 -28.89 34.56
C GLN A 227 -12.20 -27.65 33.92
N GLN A 228 -11.38 -26.75 33.38
CA GLN A 228 -11.79 -25.85 32.30
C GLN A 228 -10.90 -26.12 31.09
N GLY A 229 -11.56 -26.39 29.97
CA GLY A 229 -10.97 -26.90 28.74
C GLY A 229 -9.94 -25.95 28.14
N ILE A 230 -8.80 -26.52 27.78
CA ILE A 230 -7.87 -25.92 26.84
C ILE A 230 -8.12 -26.60 25.49
N VAL A 231 -8.79 -25.88 24.61
CA VAL A 231 -8.85 -26.19 23.18
C VAL A 231 -7.44 -26.06 22.61
N SER A 232 -6.85 -27.20 22.25
CA SER A 232 -5.64 -27.29 21.45
C SER A 232 -5.91 -26.71 20.06
N SER A 233 -5.52 -25.46 19.81
CA SER A 233 -5.43 -24.92 18.46
C SER A 233 -4.03 -25.20 17.90
N GLN A 234 -3.98 -26.06 16.90
CA GLN A 234 -2.78 -26.42 16.15
C GLN A 234 -2.29 -25.19 15.37
N ASN A 235 -1.17 -24.60 15.80
CA ASN A 235 -0.43 -23.63 15.01
C ASN A 235 0.35 -24.35 13.90
N ASN A 236 -0.28 -24.51 12.73
CA ASN A 236 0.43 -24.80 11.49
C ASN A 236 1.19 -23.56 11.04
N THR A 237 2.47 -23.48 11.39
CA THR A 237 3.40 -22.49 10.83
C THR A 237 4.01 -23.07 9.56
N ALA A 238 3.55 -22.59 8.40
CA ALA A 238 4.18 -22.86 7.11
C ALA A 238 5.46 -22.01 6.99
N VAL A 239 6.62 -22.66 7.02
CA VAL A 239 7.92 -22.06 6.72
C VAL A 239 8.07 -21.97 5.20
N ILE A 240 7.86 -20.80 4.62
CA ILE A 240 8.22 -20.53 3.22
C ILE A 240 9.71 -20.16 3.20
N ARG A 241 10.57 -21.12 2.81
CA ARG A 241 11.93 -20.85 2.34
C ARG A 241 11.83 -20.29 0.91
N SER A 242 12.22 -19.05 0.72
CA SER A 242 12.51 -18.48 -0.60
C SER A 242 14.01 -18.31 -0.74
N ASP A 243 14.67 -19.36 -1.22
CA ASP A 243 16.01 -19.25 -1.80
C ASP A 243 15.83 -19.22 -3.33
N MET A 244 15.84 -18.02 -3.90
CA MET A 244 16.10 -17.83 -5.33
C MET A 244 17.56 -17.43 -5.50
N VAL A 245 18.34 -18.37 -6.04
CA VAL A 245 19.65 -18.12 -6.64
C VAL A 245 19.42 -17.66 -8.09
N PRO A 246 20.04 -16.57 -8.55
CA PRO A 246 19.99 -16.18 -9.96
C PRO A 246 21.06 -16.91 -10.79
N GLN A 247 20.67 -17.33 -12.00
CA GLN A 247 21.55 -17.40 -13.16
C GLN A 247 20.93 -16.58 -14.29
#